data_AF-A0A9Q0GBE6-F1
#
_entry.id   AF-A0A9Q0GBE6-F1
#
_cell.length_a   1.000
_cell.length_b   1.000
_cell.length_c   1.000
_cell.angle_alpha   90.00
_cell.angle_beta   90.00
_cell.angle_gamma   90.00
#
_symmetry.space_group_name_H-M   'P 1'
#
loop_
_entity.id
_entity.type
_entity.pdbx_description
1 polymer ?
#
loop_
_entity_poly.entity_id
_entity_poly.type
_entity_poly.pdbx_seq_one_letter_code
_entity_poly.pdbx_strand_id
1 'polypeptide(L)'
;MSKLSSDTLREAITTIKTASAEKQRKFTETIELQIGLKNYDPQKDKRFSGSVKLPHIPRPKMKVCMLGDAQHVEEAESIGLQWMDVEALKKLNKNKKLVKKLAKQYHAFLASESVIKQIPRLLGPGLNKAGKFVMVCHLILILVSVYFVV
;
A
#
# COMPACT_ATOMS: atom_id res chain seq x y z
N MET A 1 25.01 17.28 11.51
CA MET A 1 23.66 17.61 12.05
C MET A 1 22.79 18.10 10.91
N SER A 2 21.89 17.27 10.41
CA SER A 2 20.93 17.62 9.36
C SER A 2 19.54 17.12 9.76
N LYS A 3 19.08 17.58 10.93
CA LYS A 3 17.68 17.41 11.32
C LYS A 3 16.90 18.56 10.69
N LEU A 4 15.94 18.23 9.83
CA LEU A 4 14.82 19.13 9.58
C LEU A 4 14.24 19.51 10.94
N SER A 5 14.19 20.80 11.27
CA SER A 5 13.57 21.25 12.51
C SER A 5 12.07 20.98 12.42
N SER A 6 11.50 20.39 13.47
CA SER A 6 10.05 20.15 13.55
C SER A 6 9.24 21.43 13.39
N ASP A 7 9.83 22.56 13.76
CA ASP A 7 9.17 23.86 13.81
C ASP A 7 9.03 24.44 12.41
N THR A 8 10.07 24.35 11.57
CA THR A 8 9.99 24.79 10.16
C THR A 8 8.98 23.96 9.35
N LEU A 9 8.87 22.65 9.65
CA LEU A 9 7.86 21.79 9.04
C LEU A 9 6.44 22.18 9.45
N ARG A 10 6.22 22.48 10.74
CA ARG A 10 4.90 22.90 11.25
C ARG A 10 4.48 24.25 10.67
N GLU A 11 5.39 25.21 10.57
CA GLU A 11 5.13 26.52 9.97
C GLU A 11 4.78 26.40 8.47
N ALA A 12 5.53 25.58 7.72
CA ALA A 12 5.25 25.33 6.31
C ALA A 12 3.86 24.68 6.11
N ILE A 13 3.52 23.67 6.91
CA ILE A 13 2.20 23.02 6.86
C ILE A 13 1.08 24.01 7.18
N THR A 14 1.28 24.87 8.17
CA THR A 14 0.27 25.87 8.58
C THR A 14 0.05 26.89 7.47
N THR A 15 1.11 27.38 6.85
CA THR A 15 1.05 28.30 5.71
C THR A 15 0.29 27.69 4.53
N ILE A 16 0.57 26.43 4.17
CA ILE A 16 -0.12 25.71 3.09
C ILE A 16 -1.61 25.54 3.40
N LYS A 17 -1.95 25.18 4.65
CA LYS A 17 -3.33 25.01 5.09
C LYS A 17 -4.12 26.32 5.05
N THR A 18 -3.51 27.44 5.46
CA THR A 18 -4.16 28.76 5.41
C THR A 18 -4.38 29.21 3.96
N ALA A 19 -3.39 29.03 3.08
CA ALA A 19 -3.52 29.38 1.66
C ALA A 19 -4.59 28.54 0.93
N SER A 20 -4.76 27.28 1.34
CA SER A 20 -5.83 26.39 0.85
C SER A 20 -7.22 26.86 1.32
N ALA A 21 -7.35 27.31 2.57
CA ALA A 21 -8.61 27.80 3.11
C ALA A 21 -9.06 29.13 2.48
N GLU A 22 -8.13 30.02 2.14
CA GLU A 22 -8.43 31.30 1.50
C GLU A 22 -8.93 31.16 0.05
N LYS A 23 -8.46 30.15 -0.69
CA LYS A 23 -8.90 29.86 -2.06
C LYS A 23 -9.62 28.53 -2.14
N GLN A 24 -10.86 28.47 -1.66
CA GLN A 24 -11.69 27.28 -1.77
C GLN A 24 -11.89 26.87 -3.23
N ARG A 25 -11.32 25.73 -3.60
CA ARG A 25 -11.55 25.08 -4.89
C ARG A 25 -12.64 24.02 -4.75
N LYS A 26 -13.45 23.81 -5.80
CA LYS A 26 -14.56 22.84 -5.80
C LYS A 26 -14.13 21.36 -5.89
N PHE A 27 -12.88 21.03 -5.55
CA PHE A 27 -12.35 19.67 -5.59
C PHE A 27 -11.56 19.35 -4.32
N THR A 28 -11.45 18.07 -3.97
CA THR A 28 -10.68 17.60 -2.82
C THR A 28 -9.19 17.80 -3.08
N GLU A 29 -8.57 18.72 -2.35
CA GLU A 29 -7.14 18.99 -2.47
C GLU A 29 -6.31 17.83 -1.90
N THR A 30 -5.24 17.47 -2.60
CA THR A 30 -4.28 16.45 -2.15
C THR A 30 -2.96 17.13 -1.83
N ILE A 31 -2.43 16.86 -0.64
CA ILE A 31 -1.11 17.35 -0.21
C ILE A 31 -0.09 16.27 -0.50
N GLU A 32 0.92 16.59 -1.30
CA GLU A 32 2.05 15.69 -1.57
C GLU A 32 3.25 16.09 -0.69
N LEU A 33 3.82 15.13 0.03
CA LEU A 33 5.03 15.32 0.81
C LEU A 33 6.22 14.76 0.03
N GLN A 34 7.13 15.66 -0.38
CA GLN A 34 8.39 15.26 -1.01
C GLN A 34 9.55 15.42 -0.01
N ILE A 35 10.30 14.35 0.21
CA ILE A 35 11.46 14.34 1.10
C ILE A 35 12.72 14.21 0.23
N GLY A 36 13.53 15.25 0.17
CA GLY A 36 14.85 15.23 -0.47
C GLY A 36 15.92 14.85 0.53
N LEU A 37 16.56 13.69 0.36
CA LEU A 37 17.73 13.29 1.14
C LEU A 37 19.00 13.83 0.47
N LYS A 38 19.73 14.72 1.13
CA LYS A 38 21.05 15.19 0.67
C LYS A 38 22.11 14.14 1.04
N ASN A 39 23.03 13.86 0.12
CA ASN A 39 24.14 12.90 0.28
C ASN A 39 23.72 11.43 0.42
N TYR A 40 22.63 11.02 -0.22
CA TYR A 40 22.25 9.60 -0.29
C TYR A 40 22.71 8.98 -1.60
N ASP A 41 23.57 7.96 -1.52
CA ASP A 41 23.99 7.18 -2.69
C ASP A 41 23.25 5.83 -2.69
N PRO A 42 22.27 5.61 -3.59
CA PRO A 42 21.47 4.38 -3.63
C PRO A 42 22.29 3.12 -3.97
N GLN A 43 23.56 3.25 -4.37
CA GLN A 43 24.46 2.11 -4.61
C GLN A 43 25.31 1.75 -3.39
N LYS A 44 25.64 2.71 -2.52
CA LYS A 44 26.51 2.49 -1.35
C LYS A 44 25.73 2.34 -0.04
N ASP A 45 24.60 3.04 0.08
CA ASP A 45 23.79 3.04 1.29
C ASP A 45 22.63 2.04 1.21
N LYS A 46 22.26 1.48 2.36
CA LYS A 46 21.09 0.59 2.46
C LYS A 46 19.82 1.37 2.07
N ARG A 47 18.93 0.70 1.33
CA ARG A 47 17.59 1.25 1.05
C ARG A 47 16.82 1.36 2.36
N PHE A 48 16.53 2.60 2.78
CA PHE A 48 15.71 2.86 3.94
C PHE A 48 14.23 2.76 3.55
N SER A 49 13.53 1.78 4.11
CA SER A 49 12.07 1.68 4.10
C SER A 49 11.55 1.98 5.50
N GLY A 50 10.89 3.12 5.69
CA GLY A 50 10.22 3.46 6.95
C GLY A 50 8.71 3.41 6.77
N SER A 51 8.02 2.70 7.66
CA SER A 51 6.56 2.74 7.77
C SER A 51 6.15 3.72 8.86
N VAL A 52 5.35 4.74 8.52
CA VAL A 52 4.80 5.69 9.48
C VAL A 52 3.29 5.49 9.55
N LYS A 53 2.74 5.31 10.75
CA LYS A 53 1.29 5.30 10.94
C LYS A 53 0.77 6.74 10.87
N LEU A 54 -0.13 7.01 9.94
CA LEU A 54 -0.80 8.31 9.87
C LEU A 54 -2.09 8.27 10.68
N PRO A 55 -2.38 9.30 11.49
CA PRO A 55 -3.60 9.36 12.31
C PRO A 55 -4.85 9.70 11.50
N HIS A 56 -4.73 10.07 10.23
CA HIS A 56 -5.86 10.33 9.33
C HIS A 56 -5.70 9.49 8.07
N ILE A 57 -6.79 8.84 7.62
CA ILE A 57 -6.79 7.96 6.45
C ILE A 57 -6.46 8.80 5.21
N PRO A 58 -5.28 8.64 4.58
CA PRO A 58 -4.93 9.43 3.40
C PRO A 58 -5.75 9.01 2.17
N ARG A 59 -6.40 7.83 2.21
CA ARG A 59 -7.18 7.30 1.09
C ARG A 59 -8.37 6.46 1.57
N PRO A 60 -9.59 7.04 1.66
CA PRO A 60 -10.75 6.39 2.28
C PRO A 60 -11.30 5.15 1.56
N LYS A 61 -10.78 4.78 0.37
CA LYS A 61 -11.20 3.61 -0.41
C LYS A 61 -10.02 2.75 -0.87
N MET A 62 -9.10 2.43 0.03
CA MET A 62 -8.05 1.45 -0.21
C MET A 62 -8.64 0.03 -0.21
N LYS A 63 -8.77 -0.56 -1.40
CA LYS A 63 -9.14 -1.97 -1.54
C LYS A 63 -7.90 -2.85 -1.45
N VAL A 64 -7.83 -3.68 -0.42
CA VAL A 64 -6.78 -4.68 -0.20
C VAL A 64 -7.36 -6.07 -0.47
N CYS A 65 -6.60 -6.94 -1.13
CA CYS A 65 -6.97 -8.33 -1.36
C CYS A 65 -5.98 -9.28 -0.67
N MET A 66 -6.50 -10.24 0.08
CA MET A 66 -5.76 -11.30 0.76
C MET A 66 -5.65 -12.53 -0.13
N LEU A 67 -4.44 -13.05 -0.31
CA LEU A 67 -4.13 -14.25 -1.07
C LEU A 67 -3.49 -15.28 -0.13
N GLY A 68 -4.21 -16.31 0.26
CA GLY A 68 -3.71 -17.21 1.31
C GLY A 68 -4.46 -18.52 1.41
N ASP A 69 -3.99 -19.33 2.34
CA ASP A 69 -4.62 -20.61 2.71
C ASP A 69 -5.89 -20.38 3.55
N ALA A 70 -6.67 -21.44 3.78
CA ALA A 70 -7.96 -21.39 4.48
C ALA A 70 -7.94 -20.61 5.80
N GLN A 71 -6.90 -20.77 6.63
CA GLN A 71 -6.77 -20.04 7.90
C GLN A 71 -6.74 -18.52 7.72
N HIS A 72 -6.01 -18.03 6.71
CA HIS A 72 -5.91 -16.59 6.44
C HIS A 72 -7.15 -16.07 5.71
N VAL A 73 -7.87 -16.94 5.00
CA VAL A 73 -9.16 -16.64 4.38
C VAL A 73 -10.23 -16.43 5.45
N GLU A 74 -10.31 -17.31 6.45
CA GLU A 74 -11.24 -17.17 7.59
C GLU A 74 -10.97 -15.88 8.38
N GLU A 75 -9.70 -15.59 8.66
CA GLU A 75 -9.33 -14.31 9.31
C GLU A 75 -9.70 -13.11 8.43
N ALA A 76 -9.42 -13.16 7.13
CA ALA A 76 -9.78 -12.08 6.20
C ALA A 76 -11.30 -11.87 6.12
N GLU A 77 -12.07 -12.94 6.10
CA GLU A 77 -13.53 -12.91 6.07
C GLU A 77 -14.10 -12.32 7.36
N SER A 78 -13.55 -12.69 8.53
CA SER A 78 -13.95 -12.11 9.82
C SER A 78 -13.74 -10.59 9.90
N ILE A 79 -12.74 -10.07 9.18
CA ILE A 79 -12.39 -8.65 9.10
C ILE A 79 -13.15 -7.95 7.94
N GLY A 80 -13.82 -8.70 7.07
CA GLY A 80 -14.51 -8.18 5.88
C GLY A 80 -13.57 -7.79 4.73
N LEU A 81 -12.36 -8.35 4.68
CA LEU A 81 -11.42 -8.17 3.59
C LEU A 81 -11.75 -9.10 2.42
N GLN A 82 -11.48 -8.63 1.20
CA GLN A 82 -11.64 -9.48 0.01
C GLN A 82 -10.51 -10.50 -0.04
N TRP A 83 -10.85 -11.77 -0.22
CA TRP A 83 -9.90 -12.87 -0.23
C TRP A 83 -9.97 -13.64 -1.55
N MET A 84 -8.87 -14.31 -1.89
CA MET A 84 -8.81 -15.28 -2.97
C MET A 84 -7.93 -16.46 -2.60
N ASP A 85 -8.44 -17.65 -2.89
CA ASP A 85 -7.76 -18.90 -2.61
C ASP A 85 -6.77 -19.29 -3.73
N VAL A 86 -5.85 -20.20 -3.42
CA VAL A 86 -4.82 -20.72 -4.32
C VAL A 86 -5.43 -21.37 -5.57
N GLU A 87 -6.60 -21.99 -5.45
CA GLU A 87 -7.33 -22.56 -6.58
C GLU A 87 -7.87 -21.49 -7.54
N ALA A 88 -8.37 -20.38 -7.00
CA ALA A 88 -8.82 -19.24 -7.79
C ALA A 88 -7.63 -18.58 -8.53
N LEU A 89 -6.47 -18.51 -7.88
CA LEU A 89 -5.23 -18.04 -8.49
C LEU A 89 -4.76 -18.95 -9.63
N LYS A 90 -4.90 -20.27 -9.51
CA LYS A 90 -4.59 -21.23 -10.59
C LYS A 90 -5.52 -21.06 -11.79
N LYS A 91 -6.82 -20.79 -11.58
CA LYS A 91 -7.79 -20.52 -12.67
C LYS A 91 -7.49 -19.23 -13.42
N LEU A 92 -6.83 -18.27 -12.77
CA LEU A 92 -6.41 -16.99 -13.38
C LEU A 92 -5.07 -17.08 -14.13
N ASN A 93 -4.38 -18.22 -14.02
CA ASN A 93 -3.17 -18.49 -14.77
C ASN A 93 -3.49 -18.47 -16.27
N LYS A 94 -2.58 -17.92 -17.08
CA LYS A 94 -2.67 -17.75 -18.54
C LYS A 94 -3.55 -16.60 -19.07
N ASN A 95 -4.45 -16.01 -18.27
CA ASN A 95 -5.30 -14.91 -18.74
C ASN A 95 -4.80 -13.51 -18.34
N LYS A 96 -3.86 -12.97 -19.14
CA LYS A 96 -3.26 -11.62 -18.95
C LYS A 96 -4.28 -10.48 -18.85
N LYS A 97 -5.46 -10.62 -19.48
CA LYS A 97 -6.54 -9.62 -19.44
C LYS A 97 -7.22 -9.56 -18.06
N LEU A 98 -7.49 -10.70 -17.44
CA LEU A 98 -8.13 -10.79 -16.12
C LEU A 98 -7.18 -10.35 -15.02
N VAL A 99 -5.90 -10.73 -15.10
CA VAL A 99 -4.86 -10.27 -14.17
C VAL A 99 -4.70 -8.74 -14.20
N LYS A 100 -4.78 -8.12 -15.40
CA LYS A 100 -4.78 -6.65 -15.54
C LYS A 100 -6.04 -5.98 -14.97
N LYS A 101 -7.17 -6.69 -14.90
CA LYS A 101 -8.43 -6.21 -14.32
C LYS A 101 -8.46 -6.33 -12.78
N LEU A 102 -7.75 -7.32 -12.22
CA LEU A 102 -7.55 -7.52 -10.78
C LEU A 102 -6.49 -6.57 -10.18
N ALA A 103 -5.33 -6.41 -10.86
CA ALA A 103 -4.61 -5.13 -10.81
C ALA A 103 -5.61 -4.02 -11.22
N LYS A 104 -5.41 -2.71 -11.20
CA LYS A 104 -6.53 -1.73 -11.27
C LYS A 104 -7.61 -1.84 -10.15
N GLN A 105 -8.31 -2.96 -9.94
CA GLN A 105 -9.37 -3.09 -8.91
C GLN A 105 -8.83 -2.98 -7.47
N TYR A 106 -7.73 -3.67 -7.16
CA TYR A 106 -7.11 -3.66 -5.83
C TYR A 106 -5.87 -2.79 -5.79
N HIS A 107 -5.63 -2.06 -4.69
CA HIS A 107 -4.47 -1.17 -4.55
C HIS A 107 -3.26 -1.91 -4.00
N ALA A 108 -3.49 -2.81 -3.04
CA ALA A 108 -2.48 -3.66 -2.44
C ALA A 108 -2.95 -5.11 -2.41
N PHE A 109 -1.99 -6.02 -2.45
CA PHE A 109 -2.20 -7.45 -2.26
C PHE A 109 -1.38 -7.91 -1.06
N LEU A 110 -1.98 -8.70 -0.22
CA LEU A 110 -1.35 -9.35 0.91
C LEU A 110 -1.31 -10.84 0.63
N ALA A 111 -0.21 -11.51 0.95
CA ALA A 111 -0.13 -12.95 0.79
C ALA A 111 0.53 -13.64 1.97
N SER A 112 0.06 -14.86 2.24
CA SER A 112 0.72 -15.78 3.16
C SER A 112 2.08 -16.22 2.60
N GLU A 113 3.01 -16.57 3.49
CA GLU A 113 4.37 -16.95 3.13
C GLU A 113 4.42 -18.21 2.24
N SER A 114 3.45 -19.12 2.41
CA SER A 114 3.24 -20.31 1.57
C SER A 114 2.95 -19.95 0.11
N VAL A 115 2.13 -18.92 -0.12
CA VAL A 115 1.60 -18.54 -1.44
C VAL A 115 2.54 -17.57 -2.17
N ILE A 116 3.34 -16.77 -1.44
CA ILE A 116 4.17 -15.72 -2.05
C ILE A 116 5.19 -16.25 -3.07
N LYS A 117 5.72 -17.46 -2.86
CA LYS A 117 6.68 -18.10 -3.79
C LYS A 117 6.01 -18.53 -5.10
N GLN A 118 4.71 -18.80 -5.07
CA GLN A 118 3.94 -19.27 -6.22
C GLN A 118 3.37 -18.11 -7.05
N ILE A 119 3.14 -16.95 -6.43
CA ILE A 119 2.55 -15.75 -7.04
C ILE A 119 3.25 -15.31 -8.34
N PRO A 120 4.59 -15.17 -8.40
CA PRO A 120 5.27 -14.75 -9.63
C PRO A 120 5.08 -15.73 -10.78
N ARG A 121 4.96 -17.04 -10.47
CA ARG A 121 4.75 -18.10 -11.47
C ARG A 121 3.29 -18.15 -11.94
N LEU A 122 2.33 -17.95 -11.04
CA LEU A 122 0.89 -18.06 -11.33
C LEU A 122 0.31 -16.81 -11.99
N LEU A 123 0.69 -15.62 -11.51
CA LEU A 123 0.16 -14.33 -11.98
C LEU A 123 1.06 -13.67 -13.04
N GLY A 124 2.25 -14.23 -13.27
CA GLY A 124 3.22 -13.77 -14.25
C GLY A 124 3.68 -12.32 -14.01
N PRO A 125 4.28 -11.66 -15.02
CA PRO A 125 4.76 -10.27 -14.87
C PRO A 125 3.63 -9.23 -14.78
N GLY A 126 2.36 -9.65 -14.81
CA GLY A 126 1.20 -8.75 -14.88
C GLY A 126 1.06 -7.83 -13.66
N LEU A 127 1.31 -8.35 -12.46
CA LEU A 127 1.25 -7.58 -11.21
C LEU A 127 2.49 -6.69 -11.02
N ASN A 128 3.68 -7.22 -11.31
CA ASN A 128 4.93 -6.47 -11.18
C ASN A 128 4.97 -5.27 -12.16
N LYS A 129 4.51 -5.46 -13.40
CA LYS A 129 4.39 -4.37 -14.39
C LYS A 129 3.36 -3.32 -14.00
N ALA A 130 2.37 -3.68 -13.17
CA ALA A 130 1.39 -2.73 -12.63
C ALA A 130 1.90 -1.98 -11.39
N GLY A 131 3.14 -2.23 -10.94
CA GLY A 131 3.72 -1.62 -9.75
C GLY A 131 3.06 -2.07 -8.44
N LYS A 132 2.29 -3.17 -8.46
CA LYS A 132 1.59 -3.67 -7.28
C LYS A 132 2.38 -4.82 -6.69
N PHE A 133 3.15 -4.50 -5.66
CA PHE A 133 3.92 -5.49 -4.93
C PHE A 133 3.02 -6.22 -3.93
N VAL A 134 3.21 -7.53 -3.82
CA VAL A 134 2.52 -8.34 -2.81
C VAL A 134 3.35 -8.27 -1.54
N MET A 135 2.74 -7.81 -0.44
CA MET A 135 3.42 -7.77 0.85
C MET A 135 3.19 -9.09 1.60
N VAL A 136 4.24 -9.58 2.26
CA VAL A 136 4.17 -10.76 3.13
C VAL A 136 3.31 -10.41 4.34
N CYS A 137 2.30 -11.24 4.61
CA CYS A 137 1.55 -11.16 5.85
C CYS A 137 2.33 -11.87 6.96
N HIS A 138 3.08 -11.10 7.76
CA HIS A 138 3.72 -11.65 8.97
C HIS A 138 2.85 -11.46 10.23
N LEU A 139 1.93 -10.48 10.20
CA LEU A 139 0.88 -10.26 11.19
C LEU A 139 -0.26 -9.45 10.54
N ILE A 140 -1.41 -10.08 10.34
CA ILE A 140 -2.65 -9.42 9.86
C ILE A 140 -3.04 -8.26 10.80
N LEU A 141 -2.82 -8.42 12.12
CA LEU A 141 -3.13 -7.42 13.15
C LEU A 141 -2.41 -6.08 12.97
N ILE A 142 -1.14 -6.08 12.55
CA ILE A 142 -0.35 -4.85 12.45
C ILE A 142 -0.79 -4.06 11.21
N LEU A 143 -1.06 -4.72 10.09
CA LEU A 143 -1.49 -4.05 8.87
C LEU A 143 -2.95 -3.58 8.96
N VAL A 144 -3.86 -4.36 9.57
CA VAL A 144 -5.25 -3.95 9.76
C VAL A 144 -5.35 -2.76 10.71
N SER A 145 -4.56 -2.71 11.79
CA SER A 145 -4.47 -1.53 12.67
C SER A 145 -3.82 -0.29 12.02
N VAL A 146 -3.07 -0.46 10.92
CA VAL A 146 -2.39 0.65 10.22
C VAL A 146 -3.19 1.16 9.04
N TYR A 147 -3.94 0.27 8.36
CA TYR A 147 -4.62 0.56 7.11
C TYR A 147 -6.15 0.57 7.22
N PHE A 148 -6.74 -0.02 8.27
CA PHE A 148 -8.19 -0.18 8.41
C PHE A 148 -8.76 0.43 9.70
N VAL A 149 -7.96 0.56 10.77
CA VAL A 149 -8.35 1.25 12.03
C VAL A 149 -7.80 2.66 12.04
N VAL A 150 -8.33 3.50 11.16
CA VAL A 150 -8.56 4.94 11.34
C VAL A 150 -9.85 5.24 10.59
#